data_AF-A0A2N2HGF4-F1
#
_entry.id   AF-A0A2N2HGF4-F1
#
_cell.length_a   1.000
_cell.length_b   1.000
_cell.length_c   1.000
_cell.angle_alpha   90.00
_cell.angle_beta   90.00
_cell.angle_gamma   90.00
#
_symmetry.space_group_name_H-M   'P 1'
#
loop_
_entity.id
_entity.type
_entity.pdbx_description
1 polymer ?
#
loop_
_entity_poly.entity_id
_entity_poly.type
_entity_poly.pdbx_seq_one_letter_code
_entity_poly.pdbx_strand_id
1 'polypeptide(L)'
;MKIKDTLQRDPASHPLVNQGQARISDSRNERTQSELRGELITFVCEGQYADGVQKIIRSFLDNLGKTSQRGAWVSGFFGSGKSHLLKMLCHLWQDTSFPDGATARSLVPSIPEDLRALLRELDTAGKRAGGLISAAGALPGGTTDNVRLTILAILLRAVGLPEQYSQAKF
;
A
#
# COMPACT_ATOMS: atom_id res chain seq x y z
N MET A 1 22.24 -6.97 29.24
CA MET A 1 21.56 -6.23 28.16
C MET A 1 20.29 -7.01 27.80
N LYS A 2 19.10 -6.49 28.11
CA LYS A 2 17.84 -7.12 27.72
C LYS A 2 17.50 -6.67 26.29
N ILE A 3 16.74 -7.47 25.54
CA ILE A 3 16.37 -7.16 24.14
C ILE A 3 15.72 -5.76 24.04
N LYS A 4 14.87 -5.40 25.00
CA LYS A 4 14.22 -4.09 25.08
C LYS A 4 15.18 -2.90 25.19
N ASP A 5 16.40 -3.12 25.68
CA ASP A 5 17.41 -2.08 25.84
C ASP A 5 18.19 -1.85 24.52
N THR A 6 18.06 -2.77 23.57
CA THR A 6 18.73 -2.73 22.25
C THR A 6 17.81 -2.20 21.15
N LEU A 7 16.52 -2.52 21.23
CA LEU A 7 15.56 -2.17 20.20
C LEU A 7 15.07 -0.73 20.36
N GLN A 8 14.79 -0.06 19.24
CA GLN A 8 14.22 1.29 19.24
C GLN A 8 12.86 1.37 19.96
N ARG A 9 12.13 0.24 20.02
CA ARG A 9 10.83 0.12 20.69
C ARG A 9 10.85 -1.10 21.60
N ASP A 10 10.28 -0.95 22.79
CA ASP A 10 10.15 -2.06 23.73
C ASP A 10 9.09 -3.05 23.21
N PRO A 11 9.48 -4.29 22.83
CA PRO A 11 8.55 -5.28 22.29
C PRO A 11 7.51 -5.74 23.31
N ALA A 12 7.73 -5.54 24.61
CA ALA A 12 6.76 -5.88 25.65
C ALA A 12 5.58 -4.89 25.71
N SER A 13 5.80 -3.64 25.31
CA SER A 13 4.74 -2.61 25.26
C SER A 13 4.18 -2.40 23.85
N HIS A 14 4.93 -2.79 22.80
CA HIS A 14 4.55 -2.61 21.40
C HIS A 14 4.58 -3.95 20.64
N PRO A 15 3.59 -4.84 20.87
CA PRO A 15 3.49 -6.09 20.13
C PRO A 15 3.18 -5.85 18.65
N LEU A 16 3.55 -6.82 17.79
CA LEU A 16 3.20 -6.79 16.37
C LEU A 16 1.69 -6.88 16.19
N VAL A 17 1.09 -5.81 15.66
CA VAL A 17 -0.37 -5.65 15.56
C VAL A 17 -1.03 -6.74 14.70
N ASN A 18 -0.30 -7.30 13.73
CA ASN A 18 -0.77 -8.34 12.82
C ASN A 18 -0.08 -9.72 13.02
N GLN A 19 0.58 -9.93 14.18
CA GLN A 19 1.40 -11.13 14.45
C GLN A 19 2.48 -11.40 13.37
N GLY A 20 2.92 -10.37 12.65
CA GLY A 20 3.93 -10.47 11.58
C GLY A 20 3.38 -10.89 10.21
N GLN A 21 2.06 -10.98 10.03
CA GLN A 21 1.45 -11.34 8.74
C GLN A 21 0.83 -10.13 8.04
N ALA A 22 1.43 -9.72 6.92
CA ALA A 22 0.83 -8.70 6.07
C ALA A 22 -0.32 -9.29 5.24
N ARG A 23 -1.54 -8.90 5.56
CA ARG A 23 -2.74 -9.19 4.76
C ARG A 23 -3.13 -7.97 3.95
N ILE A 24 -3.32 -8.17 2.66
CA ILE A 24 -3.86 -7.17 1.73
C ILE A 24 -5.37 -7.37 1.73
N SER A 25 -6.08 -6.55 2.50
CA SER A 25 -7.54 -6.53 2.54
C SER A 25 -8.02 -5.09 2.70
N ASP A 26 -8.89 -4.63 1.80
CA ASP A 26 -9.44 -3.27 1.81
C ASP A 26 -10.69 -3.13 2.71
N SER A 27 -10.89 -4.03 3.68
CA SER A 27 -12.04 -3.96 4.58
C SER A 27 -11.93 -2.74 5.51
N ARG A 28 -12.79 -1.74 5.31
CA ARG A 28 -12.79 -0.48 6.08
C ARG A 28 -13.52 -0.61 7.43
N ASN A 29 -13.11 -1.55 8.28
CA ASN A 29 -13.61 -1.64 9.65
C ASN A 29 -12.59 -1.02 10.64
N GLU A 30 -13.03 -0.66 11.84
CA GLU A 30 -12.19 0.00 12.86
C GLU A 30 -10.94 -0.82 13.20
N ARG A 31 -11.08 -2.14 13.24
CA ARG A 31 -9.98 -3.07 13.50
C ARG A 31 -8.91 -2.97 12.41
N THR A 32 -9.29 -3.07 11.14
CA THR A 32 -8.36 -2.96 10.00
C THR A 32 -7.69 -1.59 9.96
N GLN A 33 -8.40 -0.52 10.33
CA GLN A 33 -7.80 0.81 10.44
C GLN A 33 -6.75 0.88 11.56
N SER A 34 -7.04 0.32 12.73
CA SER A 34 -6.08 0.24 13.84
C SER A 34 -4.85 -0.60 13.49
N GLU A 35 -5.07 -1.75 12.83
CA GLU A 35 -4.01 -2.61 12.30
C GLU A 35 -3.12 -1.86 11.30
N LEU A 36 -3.74 -1.16 10.33
CA LEU A 36 -3.02 -0.35 9.35
C LEU A 36 -2.21 0.78 10.02
N ARG A 37 -2.79 1.48 10.99
CA ARG A 37 -2.12 2.55 11.74
C ARG A 37 -0.87 2.02 12.44
N GLY A 38 -0.98 0.87 13.10
CA GLY A 38 0.15 0.19 13.73
C GLY A 38 1.23 -0.21 12.74
N GLU A 39 0.83 -0.76 11.58
CA GLU A 39 1.75 -1.10 10.50
C GLU A 39 2.49 0.13 9.96
N LEU A 40 1.80 1.25 9.69
CA LEU A 40 2.42 2.48 9.18
C LEU A 40 3.41 3.09 10.19
N ILE A 41 3.05 3.12 11.47
CA ILE A 41 3.94 3.66 12.52
C ILE A 41 5.19 2.80 12.68
N THR A 42 5.10 1.50 12.41
CA THR A 42 6.22 0.54 12.50
C THR A 42 6.94 0.32 11.17
N PHE A 43 6.45 0.91 10.07
CA PHE A 43 7.02 0.71 8.76
C PHE A 43 8.38 1.39 8.63
N VAL A 44 9.39 0.59 8.32
CA VAL A 44 10.76 1.05 8.08
C VAL A 44 10.93 1.33 6.59
N CYS A 45 10.75 2.59 6.19
CA CYS A 45 10.88 3.03 4.80
C CYS A 45 12.34 3.39 4.46
N GLU A 46 13.24 2.41 4.56
CA GLU A 46 14.69 2.60 4.36
C GLU A 46 15.27 1.51 3.44
N GLY A 47 16.49 1.75 2.94
CA GLY A 47 17.21 0.83 2.07
C GLY A 47 16.37 0.31 0.90
N GLN A 48 16.31 -1.01 0.73
CA GLN A 48 15.64 -1.65 -0.41
C GLN A 48 14.13 -1.39 -0.49
N TYR A 49 13.46 -1.10 0.64
CA TYR A 49 12.04 -0.72 0.60
C TYR A 49 11.86 0.68 0.02
N ALA A 50 12.65 1.65 0.48
CA ALA A 50 12.64 2.99 -0.07
C ALA A 50 13.00 2.99 -1.56
N ASP A 51 14.09 2.31 -1.93
CA ASP A 51 14.55 2.20 -3.32
C ASP A 51 13.48 1.59 -4.23
N GLY A 52 12.84 0.51 -3.77
CA GLY A 52 11.77 -0.16 -4.49
C GLY A 52 10.56 0.74 -4.73
N VAL A 53 10.07 1.41 -3.67
CA VAL A 53 8.95 2.36 -3.78
C VAL A 53 9.28 3.51 -4.73
N GLN A 54 10.47 4.11 -4.57
CA GLN A 54 10.91 5.21 -5.43
C GLN A 54 10.99 4.79 -6.90
N LYS A 55 11.55 3.61 -7.19
CA LYS A 55 11.64 3.08 -8.55
C LYS A 55 10.27 2.88 -9.19
N ILE A 56 9.31 2.38 -8.43
CA ILE A 56 7.93 2.17 -8.92
C ILE A 56 7.25 3.51 -9.21
N ILE A 57 7.27 4.46 -8.26
CA ILE A 57 6.60 5.76 -8.43
C ILE A 57 7.25 6.58 -9.54
N ARG A 58 8.59 6.66 -9.56
CA ARG A 58 9.33 7.37 -10.61
C ARG A 58 9.04 6.77 -11.99
N SER A 59 9.06 5.43 -12.11
CA SER A 59 8.71 4.78 -13.38
C SER A 59 7.28 5.07 -13.82
N PHE A 60 6.32 5.24 -12.91
CA PHE A 60 4.97 5.65 -13.28
C PHE A 60 4.95 7.10 -13.80
N LEU A 61 5.53 8.03 -13.02
CA LEU A 61 5.59 9.46 -13.34
C LEU A 61 6.29 9.73 -14.67
N ASP A 62 7.46 9.13 -14.89
CA ASP A 62 8.26 9.27 -16.11
C ASP A 62 7.54 8.81 -17.38
N ASN A 63 6.46 8.01 -17.25
CA ASN A 63 5.71 7.47 -18.38
C ASN A 63 4.28 8.04 -18.48
N LEU A 64 3.93 9.04 -17.67
CA LEU A 64 2.70 9.79 -17.85
C LEU A 64 2.65 10.42 -19.26
N GLY A 65 1.50 10.31 -19.93
CA GLY A 65 1.30 10.81 -21.30
C GLY A 65 1.92 9.97 -22.42
N LYS A 66 2.64 8.89 -22.10
CA LYS A 66 3.12 7.93 -23.11
C LYS A 66 2.02 6.93 -23.48
N THR A 67 2.22 6.23 -24.60
CA THR A 67 1.29 5.21 -25.12
C THR A 67 1.24 3.94 -24.27
N SER A 68 2.18 3.73 -23.35
CA SER A 68 2.21 2.58 -22.45
C SER A 68 2.74 2.93 -21.05
N GLN A 69 2.22 2.23 -20.06
CA GLN A 69 2.68 2.27 -18.67
C GLN A 69 3.55 1.06 -18.36
N ARG A 70 4.54 1.25 -17.49
CA ARG A 70 5.45 0.17 -17.07
C ARG A 70 4.89 -0.54 -15.85
N GLY A 71 4.74 -1.86 -15.94
CA GLY A 71 4.46 -2.70 -14.79
C GLY A 71 5.70 -2.89 -13.91
N ALA A 72 5.48 -3.16 -12.62
CA ALA A 72 6.52 -3.52 -11.68
C ALA A 72 6.36 -4.98 -11.23
N TRP A 73 7.48 -5.69 -11.12
CA TRP A 73 7.53 -7.05 -10.57
C TRP A 73 8.34 -7.04 -9.27
N VAL A 74 7.69 -7.40 -8.16
CA VAL A 74 8.30 -7.45 -6.83
C VAL A 74 8.53 -8.92 -6.44
N SER A 75 9.80 -9.34 -6.41
CA SER A 75 10.21 -10.72 -6.08
C SER A 75 11.13 -10.75 -4.86
N GLY A 76 11.33 -11.95 -4.29
CA GLY A 76 12.09 -12.15 -3.05
C GLY A 76 11.61 -13.36 -2.25
N PHE A 77 12.45 -13.83 -1.32
CA PHE A 77 12.19 -15.01 -0.49
C PHE A 77 10.98 -14.84 0.45
N PHE A 78 10.43 -15.94 0.99
CA PHE A 78 9.32 -15.87 1.95
C PHE A 78 9.72 -15.08 3.20
N GLY A 79 8.86 -14.20 3.71
CA GLY A 79 9.18 -13.36 4.88
C GLY A 79 10.04 -12.11 4.59
N SER A 80 10.47 -11.88 3.34
CA SER A 80 11.17 -10.63 2.95
C SER A 80 10.29 -9.37 2.94
N GLY A 81 8.98 -9.53 3.21
CA GLY A 81 8.00 -8.43 3.31
C GLY A 81 7.51 -7.83 1.98
N LYS A 82 7.59 -8.56 0.86
CA LYS A 82 7.02 -8.14 -0.44
C LYS A 82 5.57 -7.67 -0.37
N SER A 83 4.69 -8.48 0.22
CA SER A 83 3.27 -8.13 0.34
C SER A 83 3.05 -6.93 1.28
N HIS A 84 3.90 -6.79 2.29
CA HIS A 84 3.88 -5.63 3.19
C HIS A 84 4.31 -4.36 2.45
N LEU A 85 5.39 -4.41 1.66
CA LEU A 85 5.83 -3.31 0.80
C LEU A 85 4.72 -2.86 -0.14
N LEU A 86 4.05 -3.79 -0.83
CA LEU A 86 2.95 -3.47 -1.74
C LEU A 86 1.74 -2.86 -1.00
N LYS A 87 1.39 -3.38 0.17
CA LYS A 87 0.34 -2.82 1.02
C LYS A 87 0.68 -1.38 1.44
N MET A 88 1.90 -1.14 1.94
CA MET A 88 2.33 0.20 2.34
C MET A 88 2.36 1.15 1.14
N LEU A 89 2.83 0.69 -0.02
CA LEU A 89 2.79 1.47 -1.26
C LEU A 89 1.36 1.90 -1.62
N CYS A 90 0.35 1.03 -1.53
CA CYS A 90 -1.04 1.40 -1.77
C CYS A 90 -1.51 2.57 -0.88
N HIS A 91 -1.18 2.52 0.41
CA HIS A 91 -1.58 3.55 1.37
C HIS A 91 -0.77 4.84 1.24
N LEU A 92 0.52 4.75 0.93
CA LEU A 92 1.36 5.91 0.63
C LEU A 92 0.94 6.57 -0.70
N TRP A 93 0.56 5.78 -1.70
CA TRP A 93 0.09 6.26 -2.99
C TRP A 93 -1.15 7.14 -2.84
N GLN A 94 -2.17 6.67 -2.11
CA GLN A 94 -3.42 7.42 -1.88
C GLN A 94 -3.36 8.42 -0.72
N ASP A 95 -2.26 8.44 0.04
CA ASP A 95 -2.15 9.12 1.33
C ASP A 95 -3.36 8.89 2.26
N THR A 96 -3.62 7.62 2.56
CA THR A 96 -4.84 7.20 3.28
C THR A 96 -5.07 8.02 4.56
N SER A 97 -6.23 8.67 4.67
CA SER A 97 -6.62 9.51 5.81
C SER A 97 -7.24 8.69 6.94
N PHE A 98 -6.96 9.10 8.17
CA PHE A 98 -7.54 8.54 9.39
C PHE A 98 -8.54 9.52 10.04
N PRO A 99 -9.47 9.04 10.88
CA PRO A 99 -10.50 9.88 11.51
C PRO A 99 -9.96 11.03 12.38
N ASP A 100 -8.72 10.89 12.88
CA ASP A 100 -8.03 11.89 13.69
C ASP A 100 -7.24 12.93 12.86
N GLY A 101 -7.37 12.89 11.53
CA GLY A 101 -6.66 13.77 10.61
C GLY A 101 -5.24 13.34 10.28
N ALA A 102 -4.73 12.24 10.84
CA ALA A 102 -3.47 11.67 10.42
C ALA A 102 -3.58 11.10 8.98
N THR A 103 -2.47 11.05 8.27
CA THR A 103 -2.39 10.41 6.95
C THR A 103 -1.34 9.31 6.95
N ALA A 104 -1.40 8.40 5.96
CA ALA A 104 -0.40 7.35 5.83
C ALA A 104 1.02 7.90 5.79
N ARG A 105 1.24 9.01 5.08
CA ARG A 105 2.55 9.65 4.97
C ARG A 105 2.96 10.40 6.24
N SER A 106 2.03 10.86 7.07
CA SER A 106 2.35 11.49 8.36
C SER A 106 2.68 10.48 9.46
N LEU A 107 2.22 9.23 9.33
CA LEU A 107 2.41 8.17 10.33
C LEU A 107 3.74 7.43 10.16
N VAL A 108 4.29 7.35 8.94
CA VAL A 108 5.58 6.71 8.69
C VAL A 108 6.71 7.61 9.20
N PRO A 109 7.53 7.18 10.18
CA PRO A 109 8.44 8.06 10.91
C PRO A 109 9.55 8.67 10.05
N SER A 110 10.07 7.94 9.06
CA SER A 110 11.25 8.34 8.29
C SER A 110 11.11 8.06 6.80
N ILE A 111 10.20 8.75 6.11
CA ILE A 111 10.17 8.74 4.63
C ILE A 111 11.33 9.60 4.10
N PRO A 112 12.25 9.06 3.26
CA PRO A 112 13.33 9.84 2.64
C PRO A 112 12.81 11.02 1.82
N GLU A 113 13.54 12.14 1.80
CA GLU A 113 13.07 13.36 1.13
C GLU A 113 12.85 13.16 -0.38
N ASP A 114 13.70 12.38 -1.04
CA ASP A 114 13.53 12.03 -2.46
C ASP A 114 12.21 11.30 -2.73
N LEU A 115 11.81 10.41 -1.82
CA LEU A 115 10.52 9.73 -1.89
C LEU A 115 9.36 10.69 -1.58
N ARG A 116 9.52 11.61 -0.62
CA ARG A 116 8.52 12.65 -0.36
C ARG A 116 8.31 13.56 -1.58
N ALA A 117 9.37 13.91 -2.29
CA ALA A 117 9.30 14.69 -3.52
C ALA A 117 8.50 13.96 -4.60
N LEU A 118 8.78 12.66 -4.83
CA LEU A 118 8.02 11.84 -5.78
C LEU A 118 6.53 11.71 -5.39
N LEU A 119 6.23 11.58 -4.10
CA LEU A 119 4.84 11.52 -3.61
C LEU A 119 4.09 12.85 -3.84
N ARG A 120 4.75 14.00 -3.65
CA ARG A 120 4.17 15.32 -3.97
C ARG A 120 3.93 15.50 -5.47
N GLU A 121 4.83 15.01 -6.31
CA GLU A 121 4.67 15.00 -7.76
C GLU A 121 3.49 14.11 -8.18
N LEU A 122 3.39 12.92 -7.58
CA LEU A 122 2.25 12.01 -7.75
C LEU A 122 0.91 12.68 -7.40
N ASP A 123 0.83 13.43 -6.30
CA ASP A 123 -0.38 14.18 -5.95
C ASP A 123 -0.72 15.23 -7.00
N THR A 124 0.29 15.91 -7.53
CA THR A 124 0.10 16.94 -8.57
C THR A 124 -0.44 16.32 -9.86
N ALA A 125 0.13 15.20 -10.29
CA ALA A 125 -0.34 14.44 -11.43
C ALA A 125 -1.76 13.89 -11.19
N GLY A 126 -2.01 13.32 -10.01
CA GLY A 126 -3.31 12.78 -9.62
C GLY A 126 -4.41 13.83 -9.64
N LYS A 127 -4.16 15.04 -9.08
CA LYS A 127 -5.12 16.16 -9.12
C LYS A 127 -5.51 16.56 -10.54
N ARG A 128 -4.56 16.54 -11.49
CA ARG A 128 -4.84 16.82 -12.91
C ARG A 128 -5.65 15.71 -13.58
N ALA A 129 -5.55 14.47 -13.08
CA ALA A 129 -6.20 13.28 -13.62
C ALA A 129 -7.51 12.89 -12.91
N GLY A 130 -7.99 13.67 -11.94
CA GLY A 130 -9.24 13.39 -11.20
C GLY A 130 -9.08 12.59 -9.92
N GLY A 131 -7.85 12.37 -9.45
CA GLY A 131 -7.54 11.72 -8.18
C GLY A 131 -6.52 10.59 -8.30
N LEU A 132 -6.17 10.01 -7.16
CA LEU A 132 -5.32 8.81 -7.06
C LEU A 132 -6.17 7.66 -6.52
N ILE A 133 -6.04 6.50 -7.15
CA ILE A 133 -6.66 5.26 -6.71
C ILE A 133 -5.56 4.22 -6.56
N SER A 134 -5.67 3.38 -5.54
CA SER A 134 -4.93 2.12 -5.48
C SER A 134 -5.91 0.99 -5.20
N ALA A 135 -5.69 -0.14 -5.86
CA ALA A 135 -6.53 -1.33 -5.74
C ALA A 135 -5.60 -2.53 -5.49
N ALA A 136 -5.91 -3.31 -4.47
CA ALA A 136 -5.06 -4.42 -4.08
C ALA A 136 -5.89 -5.68 -3.76
N GLY A 137 -5.34 -6.84 -4.10
CA GLY A 137 -5.99 -8.12 -3.86
C GLY A 137 -5.14 -9.28 -4.34
N ALA A 138 -5.43 -10.47 -3.80
CA ALA A 138 -4.82 -11.70 -4.25
C ALA A 138 -5.60 -12.28 -5.43
N LEU A 139 -4.90 -12.81 -6.42
CA LEU A 139 -5.51 -13.64 -7.45
C LEU A 139 -5.63 -15.08 -6.93
N PRO A 140 -6.80 -15.74 -7.06
CA PRO A 140 -6.96 -17.13 -6.67
C PRO A 140 -6.07 -18.02 -7.54
N GLY A 141 -5.32 -18.92 -6.91
CA GLY A 141 -4.53 -19.93 -7.62
C GLY A 141 -5.42 -21.05 -8.16
N GLY A 142 -5.18 -21.50 -9.38
CA GLY A 142 -5.71 -22.78 -9.90
C GLY A 142 -6.93 -22.72 -10.82
N THR A 143 -7.57 -21.56 -11.03
CA THR A 143 -8.67 -21.43 -12.01
C THR A 143 -8.51 -20.16 -12.85
N THR A 144 -8.24 -20.32 -14.15
CA THR A 144 -8.11 -19.21 -15.12
C THR A 144 -9.44 -18.56 -15.47
N ASP A 145 -10.56 -19.24 -15.21
CA ASP A 145 -11.86 -18.89 -15.75
C ASP A 145 -12.43 -17.58 -15.19
N ASN A 146 -11.96 -17.16 -14.01
CA ASN A 146 -12.49 -15.99 -13.30
C ASN A 146 -11.46 -14.87 -13.06
N VAL A 147 -10.30 -14.89 -13.73
CA VAL A 147 -9.25 -13.86 -13.52
C VAL A 147 -9.76 -12.46 -13.81
N ARG A 148 -10.50 -12.28 -14.92
CA ARG A 148 -11.05 -10.97 -15.32
C ARG A 148 -12.06 -10.46 -14.28
N LEU A 149 -12.96 -11.33 -13.82
CA LEU A 149 -13.94 -10.99 -12.79
C LEU A 149 -13.28 -10.67 -11.45
N THR A 150 -12.21 -11.37 -11.10
CA THR A 150 -11.44 -11.09 -9.88
C THR A 150 -10.77 -9.72 -9.94
N ILE A 151 -10.11 -9.39 -11.05
CA ILE A 151 -9.49 -8.07 -11.25
C ILE A 151 -10.57 -6.98 -11.19
N LEU A 152 -11.70 -7.20 -11.86
CA LEU A 152 -12.81 -6.26 -11.86
C LEU A 152 -13.37 -6.04 -10.44
N ALA A 153 -13.58 -7.10 -9.67
CA ALA A 153 -14.02 -7.01 -8.27
C ALA A 153 -13.05 -6.18 -7.41
N ILE A 154 -11.74 -6.37 -7.59
CA ILE A 154 -10.70 -5.58 -6.91
C ILE A 154 -10.82 -4.09 -7.27
N LEU A 155 -11.01 -3.77 -8.55
CA LEU A 155 -11.16 -2.39 -9.01
C LEU A 155 -12.45 -1.75 -8.51
N LEU A 156 -13.59 -2.46 -8.58
CA LEU A 156 -14.89 -2.00 -8.10
C LEU A 156 -14.83 -1.70 -6.60
N ARG A 157 -14.25 -2.59 -5.79
CA ARG A 157 -14.05 -2.35 -4.36
C ARG A 157 -13.22 -1.10 -4.09
N ALA A 158 -12.14 -0.88 -4.83
CA ALA A 158 -11.26 0.27 -4.65
C ALA A 158 -11.97 1.61 -4.85
N VAL A 159 -12.98 1.64 -5.72
CA VAL A 159 -13.82 2.83 -5.98
C VAL A 159 -15.14 2.83 -5.20
N GLY A 160 -15.35 1.88 -4.28
CA GLY A 160 -16.54 1.82 -3.43
C GLY A 160 -17.79 1.25 -4.10
N LEU A 161 -17.65 0.54 -5.21
CA LEU A 161 -18.73 -0.15 -5.91
C LEU A 161 -18.88 -1.62 -5.45
N PRO A 162 -20.06 -2.25 -5.65
CA PRO A 162 -20.25 -3.67 -5.36
C PRO A 162 -19.26 -4.56 -6.10
N GLU A 163 -18.67 -5.54 -5.42
CA GLU A 163 -17.67 -6.45 -6.03
C GLU A 163 -18.28 -7.37 -7.09
N GLN A 164 -19.56 -7.71 -6.96
CA GLN A 164 -20.27 -8.53 -7.94
C GLN A 164 -20.63 -7.69 -9.16
N TYR A 165 -20.08 -8.07 -10.31
CA TYR A 165 -20.32 -7.35 -11.57
C TYR A 165 -21.81 -7.18 -11.90
N SER A 166 -22.64 -8.19 -11.61
CA SER A 166 -24.09 -8.11 -11.82
C SER A 166 -24.77 -7.01 -11.01
N GLN A 167 -24.24 -6.68 -9.82
CA GLN A 167 -24.75 -5.63 -8.93
C GLN A 167 -24.16 -4.26 -9.25
N ALA A 168 -23.00 -4.20 -9.90
CA ALA A 168 -22.35 -2.96 -10.31
C ALA A 168 -22.80 -2.44 -11.69
N LYS A 169 -23.64 -3.20 -12.40
CA LYS A 169 -24.19 -2.84 -13.71
C LYS A 169 -25.38 -1.89 -13.52
N PHE A 170 -25.23 -0.64 -13.96
CA PHE A 170 -26.27 0.39 -14.01
C PHE A 170 -26.92 0.46 -15.39
#